data_AF-A0A1V0PY82-F1
#
_entry.id   AF-A0A1V0PY82-F1
#
_cell.length_a   1.000
_cell.length_b   1.000
_cell.length_c   1.000
_cell.angle_alpha   90.00
_cell.angle_beta   90.00
_cell.angle_gamma   90.00
#
_symmetry.space_group_name_H-M   'P 1'
#
loop_
_entity.id
_entity.type
_entity.pdbx_description
1 polymer ?
#
loop_
_entity_poly.entity_id
_entity_poly.type
_entity_poly.pdbx_seq_one_letter_code
_entity_poly.pdbx_strand_id
1 'polypeptide(L)'
;MSLPSVFYAIILAGAVVAGAAENPPWVIVIIAAFAVVAKVFDPEAKAARAAEGKTLTKALPMLVVNQIIWTNLVFLIGFGIAWLIGGPLLPLPLIVALVISLAGAGGAVVTGLKG
;
A
#
# COMPACT_ATOMS: atom_id res chain seq x y z
N MET A 1 -14.84 9.96 2.58
CA MET A 1 -13.65 9.17 2.18
C MET A 1 -13.92 8.62 0.79
N SER A 2 -13.04 8.89 -0.18
CA SER A 2 -13.23 8.43 -1.57
C SER A 2 -13.01 6.91 -1.67
N LEU A 3 -13.71 6.25 -2.60
CA LEU A 3 -13.61 4.80 -2.79
C LEU A 3 -12.17 4.32 -3.10
N PRO A 4 -11.34 5.05 -3.89
CA PRO A 4 -9.91 4.77 -4.03
C PRO A 4 -9.13 4.82 -2.70
N SER A 5 -9.49 5.73 -1.79
CA SER A 5 -8.85 5.83 -0.48
C SER A 5 -9.14 4.62 0.42
N VAL A 6 -10.34 4.02 0.31
CA VAL A 6 -10.69 2.77 1.01
C VAL A 6 -9.81 1.63 0.50
N PHE A 7 -9.69 1.52 -0.81
CA PHE A 7 -8.86 0.48 -1.44
C PHE A 7 -7.37 0.66 -1.14
N TYR A 8 -6.89 1.89 -1.05
CA TYR A 8 -5.55 2.18 -0.57
C TYR A 8 -5.33 1.72 0.88
N ALA A 9 -6.32 1.93 1.75
CA ALA A 9 -6.27 1.40 3.13
C ALA A 9 -6.22 -0.14 3.15
N ILE A 10 -6.92 -0.82 2.23
CA ILE A 10 -6.83 -2.28 2.07
C ILE A 10 -5.41 -2.70 1.65
N ILE A 11 -4.75 -1.95 0.76
CA ILE A 11 -3.35 -2.22 0.39
C ILE A 11 -2.44 -2.17 1.61
N LEU A 12 -2.58 -1.12 2.42
CA LEU A 12 -1.81 -0.93 3.65
C LEU A 12 -2.15 -1.97 4.72
N ALA A 13 -3.40 -2.44 4.79
CA ALA A 13 -3.78 -3.55 5.67
C ALA A 13 -2.97 -4.82 5.34
N GLY A 14 -2.72 -5.10 4.06
CA GLY A 14 -1.82 -6.18 3.66
C GLY A 14 -0.39 -5.99 4.20
N ALA A 15 0.12 -4.76 4.28
CA ALA A 15 1.42 -4.48 4.90
C ALA A 15 1.42 -4.72 6.41
N VAL A 16 0.35 -4.31 7.13
CA VAL A 16 0.19 -4.63 8.56
C VAL A 16 0.21 -6.14 8.77
N VAL A 17 -0.58 -6.88 7.97
CA VAL A 17 -0.68 -8.34 8.07
C VAL A 17 0.67 -8.99 7.79
N ALA A 18 1.42 -8.49 6.80
CA ALA A 18 2.76 -8.98 6.51
C ALA A 18 3.69 -8.80 7.72
N GLY A 19 3.69 -7.62 8.35
CA GLY A 19 4.49 -7.35 9.55
C GLY A 19 4.06 -8.18 10.76
N ALA A 20 2.76 -8.29 10.99
CA ALA A 20 2.15 -9.06 12.09
C ALA A 20 2.44 -10.56 12.01
N ALA A 21 2.65 -11.09 10.80
CA ALA A 21 3.07 -12.46 10.54
C ALA A 21 4.59 -12.61 10.39
N GLU A 22 5.36 -11.57 10.71
CA GLU A 22 6.84 -11.54 10.66
C GLU A 22 7.41 -11.96 9.29
N ASN A 23 6.70 -11.60 8.21
CA ASN A 23 7.16 -11.93 6.87
C ASN A 23 8.47 -11.21 6.51
N PRO A 24 9.23 -11.72 5.52
CA PRO A 24 10.48 -11.10 5.10
C PRO A 24 10.31 -9.63 4.64
N PRO A 25 11.23 -8.71 5.00
CA PRO A 25 11.08 -7.27 4.70
C PRO A 25 10.98 -6.89 3.22
N TRP A 26 11.48 -7.72 2.30
CA TRP A 26 11.38 -7.44 0.87
C TRP A 26 9.93 -7.37 0.36
N VAL A 27 8.96 -7.93 1.10
CA VAL A 27 7.53 -7.82 0.80
C VAL A 27 7.04 -6.36 0.76
N ILE A 28 7.69 -5.47 1.51
CA ILE A 28 7.39 -4.03 1.54
C ILE A 28 7.50 -3.45 0.15
N VAL A 29 8.50 -3.86 -0.63
CA VAL A 29 8.72 -3.34 -1.99
C VAL A 29 7.57 -3.73 -2.91
N ILE A 30 7.05 -4.96 -2.77
CA ILE A 30 5.94 -5.45 -3.59
C ILE A 30 4.62 -4.76 -3.23
N ILE A 31 4.32 -4.66 -1.94
CA ILE A 31 3.10 -3.98 -1.49
C ILE A 31 3.15 -2.49 -1.83
N ALA A 32 4.33 -1.85 -1.71
CA ALA A 32 4.54 -0.48 -2.15
C ALA A 32 4.32 -0.33 -3.66
N ALA A 33 4.74 -1.30 -4.49
CA ALA A 33 4.46 -1.26 -5.92
C ALA A 33 2.95 -1.28 -6.22
N PHE A 34 2.17 -2.12 -5.51
CA PHE A 34 0.71 -2.11 -5.59
C PHE A 34 0.11 -0.76 -5.17
N ALA A 35 0.62 -0.17 -4.09
CA ALA A 35 0.22 1.15 -3.62
C ALA A 35 0.53 2.26 -4.64
N VAL A 36 1.68 2.20 -5.32
CA VAL A 36 2.05 3.14 -6.39
C VAL A 36 1.06 3.04 -7.54
N VAL A 37 0.77 1.82 -8.00
CA VAL A 37 -0.23 1.60 -9.06
C VAL A 37 -1.56 2.22 -8.66
N ALA A 38 -2.08 1.91 -7.47
CA ALA A 38 -3.32 2.48 -6.97
C ALA A 38 -3.30 4.03 -6.96
N LYS A 39 -2.22 4.64 -6.47
CA LYS A 39 -2.10 6.10 -6.37
C LYS A 39 -1.96 6.79 -7.73
N VAL A 40 -1.45 6.11 -8.75
CA VAL A 40 -1.42 6.64 -10.12
C VAL A 40 -2.83 6.81 -10.70
N PHE A 41 -3.75 5.90 -10.37
CA PHE A 41 -5.14 5.91 -10.85
C PHE A 41 -6.10 6.72 -9.97
N ASP A 42 -5.73 7.02 -8.73
CA ASP A 42 -6.50 7.85 -7.80
C ASP A 42 -6.81 9.27 -8.36
N PRO A 43 -8.09 9.66 -8.51
CA PRO A 43 -8.50 10.99 -8.99
C PRO A 43 -7.96 12.14 -8.15
N GLU A 44 -7.90 12.00 -6.82
CA GLU A 44 -7.37 13.05 -5.95
C GLU A 44 -5.88 13.25 -6.17
N ALA A 45 -5.13 12.16 -6.33
CA ALA A 45 -3.71 12.19 -6.66
C ALA A 45 -3.45 12.74 -8.07
N LYS A 46 -4.35 12.51 -9.04
CA LYS A 46 -4.29 13.14 -10.37
C LYS A 46 -4.49 14.65 -10.26
N ALA A 47 -5.50 15.10 -9.51
CA ALA A 47 -5.78 16.51 -9.30
C ALA A 47 -4.63 17.26 -8.61
N ALA A 48 -4.04 16.67 -7.56
CA ALA A 48 -2.88 17.25 -6.88
C ALA A 48 -1.67 17.41 -7.82
N ARG A 49 -1.37 16.38 -8.63
CA ARG A 49 -0.28 16.46 -9.63
C ARG A 49 -0.53 17.52 -10.69
N ALA A 50 -1.78 17.65 -11.16
CA ALA A 50 -2.16 18.67 -12.12
C ALA A 50 -2.02 20.09 -11.55
N ALA A 51 -2.39 20.29 -10.27
CA ALA A 51 -2.19 21.56 -9.57
C ALA A 51 -0.71 21.94 -9.42
N GLU A 52 0.17 20.95 -9.27
CA GLU A 52 1.62 21.15 -9.23
C GLU A 52 2.27 21.30 -10.63
N GLY A 53 1.48 21.20 -11.71
CA GLY A 53 2.00 21.24 -13.08
C GLY A 53 2.95 20.09 -13.44
N LYS A 54 2.95 19.00 -12.65
CA LYS A 54 3.87 17.87 -12.82
C LYS A 54 3.23 16.79 -13.69
N THR A 55 3.97 16.34 -14.70
CA THR A 55 3.63 15.13 -15.45
C THR A 55 3.80 13.89 -14.55
N LEU A 56 3.12 12.79 -14.89
CA LEU A 56 3.27 11.52 -14.15
C LEU A 56 4.74 11.09 -14.07
N THR A 57 5.51 11.21 -15.16
CA THR A 57 6.93 10.84 -15.20
C THR A 57 7.78 11.62 -14.20
N LYS A 58 7.47 12.91 -13.96
CA LYS A 58 8.17 13.74 -12.98
C LYS A 58 7.73 13.46 -11.54
N ALA A 59 6.47 13.09 -11.34
CA ALA A 59 5.92 12.79 -10.01
C ALA A 59 6.21 11.35 -9.55
N LEU A 60 6.43 10.42 -10.48
CA LEU A 60 6.55 8.98 -10.21
C LEU A 60 7.65 8.63 -9.19
N PRO A 61 8.89 9.17 -9.26
CA PRO A 61 9.92 8.84 -8.28
C PRO A 61 9.50 9.20 -6.85
N MET A 62 8.90 10.38 -6.68
CA MET A 62 8.41 10.84 -5.38
C MET A 62 7.22 9.99 -4.89
N LEU A 63 6.32 9.60 -5.80
CA LEU A 63 5.23 8.68 -5.46
C LEU A 63 5.78 7.35 -4.96
N VAL A 64 6.75 6.76 -5.66
CA VAL A 64 7.38 5.48 -5.28
C VAL A 64 8.01 5.58 -3.91
N VAL A 65 8.85 6.59 -3.67
CA VAL A 65 9.50 6.79 -2.36
C VAL A 65 8.46 6.96 -1.26
N ASN A 66 7.44 7.79 -1.49
CA ASN A 66 6.37 7.99 -0.53
C ASN A 66 5.63 6.67 -0.20
N GLN A 67 5.32 5.85 -1.20
CA GLN A 67 4.65 4.57 -0.98
C GLN A 67 5.54 3.56 -0.24
N ILE A 68 6.83 3.54 -0.50
CA ILE A 68 7.78 2.70 0.26
C ILE A 68 7.79 3.11 1.72
N ILE A 69 7.86 4.42 2.00
CA ILE A 69 7.85 4.94 3.38
C ILE A 69 6.56 4.52 4.10
N TRP A 70 5.40 4.78 3.51
CA TRP A 70 4.12 4.43 4.14
C TRP A 70 3.95 2.93 4.34
N THR A 71 4.31 2.13 3.33
CA THR A 71 4.22 0.67 3.43
C THR A 71 5.15 0.14 4.52
N ASN A 72 6.38 0.67 4.61
CA ASN A 72 7.34 0.30 5.65
C ASN A 72 6.85 0.67 7.05
N LEU A 73 6.32 1.89 7.24
CA LEU A 73 5.78 2.31 8.53
C LEU A 73 4.65 1.38 9.00
N VAL A 74 3.72 1.07 8.10
CA VAL A 74 2.57 0.21 8.41
C VAL A 74 2.98 -1.24 8.65
N PHE A 75 3.98 -1.74 7.90
CA PHE A 75 4.60 -3.03 8.17
C PHE A 75 5.23 -3.08 9.56
N LEU A 76 6.02 -2.07 9.93
CA LEU A 76 6.66 -1.98 11.25
C LEU A 76 5.66 -1.90 12.40
N ILE A 77 4.48 -1.29 12.18
CA ILE A 77 3.39 -1.33 13.17
C ILE A 77 2.95 -2.78 13.41
N GLY A 78 2.65 -3.53 12.34
CA GLY A 78 2.27 -4.94 12.47
C GLY A 78 3.35 -5.78 13.16
N PHE A 79 4.60 -5.60 12.74
CA PHE A 79 5.76 -6.29 13.31
C PHE A 79 5.97 -5.95 14.79
N GLY A 80 5.88 -4.66 15.16
CA GLY A 80 6.01 -4.23 16.54
C GLY A 80 4.94 -4.83 17.45
N ILE A 81 3.70 -4.97 16.97
CA ILE A 81 2.63 -5.62 17.74
C ILE A 81 2.94 -7.10 17.94
N ALA A 82 3.37 -7.83 16.90
CA ALA A 82 3.79 -9.24 17.01
C ALA A 82 4.96 -9.40 18.00
N TRP A 83 5.94 -8.51 17.92
CA TRP A 83 7.08 -8.53 18.83
C TRP A 83 6.66 -8.35 20.30
N LEU A 84 5.73 -7.43 20.58
CA LEU A 84 5.23 -7.19 21.94
C LEU A 84 4.50 -8.38 22.57
N ILE A 85 3.91 -9.26 21.75
CA ILE A 85 3.21 -10.46 22.23
C ILE A 85 4.09 -11.72 22.23
N GLY A 86 5.38 -11.59 21.90
CA GLY A 86 6.34 -12.70 21.93
C GLY A 86 6.30 -13.63 20.72
N GLY A 87 5.73 -13.20 19.59
CA GLY A 87 5.73 -13.97 18.34
C GLY A 87 4.66 -13.51 17.34
N PRO A 88 4.55 -14.20 16.20
CA PRO A 88 3.61 -13.82 15.15
C PRO A 88 2.17 -13.82 15.67
N LEU A 89 1.46 -12.72 15.43
CA LEU A 89 0.03 -12.57 15.76
C LEU A 89 -0.82 -13.66 15.11
N LEU A 90 -0.48 -13.99 13.87
CA LEU A 90 -1.10 -15.05 13.09
C LEU A 90 0.00 -15.71 12.24
N PRO A 91 0.13 -17.05 12.23
CA PRO A 91 1.05 -17.74 11.33
C PRO A 91 0.47 -17.77 9.92
N LEU A 92 0.43 -16.60 9.27
CA LEU A 92 -0.12 -16.45 7.93
C LEU A 92 0.97 -16.57 6.87
N PRO A 93 0.71 -17.34 5.79
CA PRO A 93 1.64 -17.38 4.68
C PRO A 93 1.66 -16.01 3.98
N LEU A 94 2.84 -15.64 3.47
CA LEU A 94 3.09 -14.41 2.71
C LEU A 94 1.99 -14.09 1.68
N ILE A 95 1.46 -15.13 1.03
CA ILE A 95 0.45 -14.99 -0.02
C ILE A 95 -0.82 -14.29 0.47
N VAL A 96 -1.19 -14.40 1.75
CA VAL A 96 -2.37 -13.74 2.30
C VAL A 96 -2.21 -12.22 2.28
N ALA A 97 -1.06 -11.72 2.73
CA ALA A 97 -0.76 -10.29 2.67
C ALA A 97 -0.75 -9.77 1.22
N LEU A 98 -0.16 -10.54 0.30
CA LEU A 98 -0.12 -10.19 -1.12
C LEU A 98 -1.51 -10.17 -1.75
N VAL A 99 -2.39 -11.12 -1.42
CA VAL A 99 -3.76 -11.16 -1.93
C VAL A 99 -4.58 -9.98 -1.41
N ILE A 100 -4.45 -9.64 -0.13
CA ILE A 100 -5.11 -8.45 0.45
C ILE A 100 -4.65 -7.20 -0.29
N SER A 101 -3.34 -7.03 -0.48
CA SER A 101 -2.80 -5.87 -1.18
C SER A 101 -3.19 -5.83 -2.66
N LEU A 102 -3.22 -6.99 -3.34
CA LEU A 102 -3.64 -7.08 -4.73
C LEU A 102 -5.12 -6.74 -4.90
N ALA A 103 -5.98 -7.22 -4.00
CA ALA A 103 -7.41 -6.88 -3.98
C ALA A 103 -7.63 -5.38 -3.77
N GLY A 104 -6.87 -4.79 -2.84
CA GLY A 104 -6.82 -3.34 -2.64
C GLY A 104 -6.43 -2.60 -3.92
N ALA A 105 -5.32 -2.98 -4.56
CA ALA A 105 -4.87 -2.34 -5.79
C ALA A 105 -5.86 -2.49 -6.94
N GLY A 106 -6.40 -3.70 -7.16
CA GLY A 106 -7.41 -3.94 -8.20
C GLY A 106 -8.65 -3.07 -8.01
N GLY A 107 -9.16 -2.97 -6.78
CA GLY A 107 -10.29 -2.10 -6.47
C GLY A 107 -9.98 -0.60 -6.66
N ALA A 108 -8.80 -0.15 -6.24
CA ALA A 108 -8.37 1.25 -6.44
C ALA A 108 -8.28 1.61 -7.93
N VAL A 109 -7.74 0.71 -8.76
CA VAL A 109 -7.65 0.91 -10.21
C VAL A 109 -9.03 0.97 -10.84
N VAL A 110 -9.90 -0.01 -10.56
CA VAL A 110 -11.25 -0.07 -11.15
C VAL A 110 -12.06 1.18 -10.80
N THR A 111 -11.91 1.69 -9.59
CA THR A 111 -12.66 2.87 -9.13
C THR A 111 -12.06 4.18 -9.64
N GLY A 112 -10.73 4.30 -9.68
CA GLY A 112 -10.03 5.47 -10.24
C GLY A 112 -10.09 5.57 -11.77
N LEU A 113 -10.61 4.56 -12.47
CA LEU A 113 -10.98 4.61 -13.89
C LEU A 113 -12.43 5.06 -14.11
N LYS A 114 -13.31 4.93 -13.10
CA LYS A 114 -14.74 5.28 -13.18
C LYS A 114 -15.05 6.70 -12.69
N GLY A 115 -14.20 7.26 -11.85
CA GLY A 115 -14.26 8.66 -11.40
C GLY A 115 -13.24 9.52 -12.11
#